data_AF-A0A7Z8YCR2-F1
#
_entry.id   AF-A0A7Z8YCR2-F1
#
_cell.length_a   1.000
_cell.length_b   1.000
_cell.length_c   1.000
_cell.angle_alpha   90.00
_cell.angle_beta   90.00
_cell.angle_gamma   90.00
#
_symmetry.space_group_name_H-M   'P 1'
#
loop_
_entity.id
_entity.type
_entity.pdbx_description
1 polymer ?
#
loop_
_entity_poly.entity_id
_entity_poly.type
_entity_poly.pdbx_seq_one_letter_code
_entity_poly.pdbx_strand_id
1 'polypeptide(L)'
;MNTNKIYPETLLLLIKEVMEESTDFLYIKGVQPFLISFKNKEYYIYVKNLSSAYFKDRPDTTRAQLPIKEEFDRIKNSPTPFIFLGYDYTNDVLVCWNFHTVKERLNEKKSVSFYSRQFFQDEVFSGSFLRKRLKNGDEPILFKRKDLIDFFNQVETFFPIGDVSNIEERKSIISEGKLLEITDVDVIAQLKPLIKTKHILKALRVLSDIYGKQFPNMKLKDWQNLIKKINW
;
A
#
# COMPACT_ATOMS: atom_id res chain seq x y z
N MET A 1 -11.99 5.74 -24.57
CA MET A 1 -12.82 4.90 -23.68
C MET A 1 -13.97 5.75 -23.17
N ASN A 2 -15.19 5.41 -23.57
CA ASN A 2 -16.40 6.08 -23.09
C ASN A 2 -16.69 5.51 -21.69
N THR A 3 -16.13 6.13 -20.65
CA THR A 3 -16.36 5.67 -19.27
C THR A 3 -17.77 6.07 -18.87
N ASN A 4 -18.71 5.11 -18.89
CA ASN A 4 -19.99 5.27 -18.22
C ASN A 4 -19.70 5.59 -16.75
N LYS A 5 -19.85 6.86 -16.39
CA LYS A 5 -19.56 7.34 -15.04
C LYS A 5 -20.56 6.69 -14.09
N ILE A 6 -20.08 5.78 -13.23
CA ILE A 6 -20.94 5.14 -12.24
C ILE A 6 -21.24 6.15 -11.15
N TYR A 7 -22.51 6.28 -10.79
CA TYR A 7 -22.95 7.21 -9.78
C TYR A 7 -22.51 6.77 -8.38
N PRO A 8 -22.31 7.71 -7.44
CA PRO A 8 -21.96 7.43 -6.04
C PRO A 8 -22.77 6.32 -5.38
N GLU A 9 -24.09 6.32 -5.59
CA GLU A 9 -25.06 5.37 -5.03
C GLU A 9 -24.85 3.98 -5.62
N THR A 10 -24.61 3.89 -6.93
CA THR A 10 -24.30 2.62 -7.59
C THR A 10 -22.95 2.05 -7.14
N LEU A 11 -21.95 2.91 -6.91
CA LEU A 11 -20.67 2.46 -6.32
C LEU A 11 -20.87 1.88 -4.92
N LEU A 12 -21.71 2.50 -4.08
CA LEU A 12 -22.07 1.95 -2.77
C LEU A 12 -22.72 0.57 -2.93
N LEU A 13 -23.71 0.44 -3.81
CA LEU A 13 -24.41 -0.83 -4.03
C LEU A 13 -23.46 -1.94 -4.51
N LEU A 14 -22.54 -1.64 -5.42
CA LEU A 14 -21.55 -2.62 -5.91
C LEU A 14 -20.60 -3.11 -4.82
N ILE A 15 -20.25 -2.26 -3.85
CA ILE A 15 -19.45 -2.66 -2.69
C ILE A 15 -20.29 -3.48 -1.71
N LYS A 16 -21.51 -3.03 -1.43
CA LYS A 16 -22.44 -3.72 -0.53
C LYS A 16 -22.77 -5.13 -1.02
N GLU A 17 -23.04 -5.29 -2.31
CA GLU A 17 -23.35 -6.58 -2.95
C GLU A 17 -22.35 -7.68 -2.56
N VAL A 18 -21.05 -7.36 -2.57
CA VAL A 18 -20.00 -8.31 -2.18
C VAL A 18 -19.90 -8.42 -0.66
N MET A 19 -19.90 -7.30 0.05
CA MET A 19 -19.64 -7.31 1.50
C MET A 19 -20.78 -7.95 2.31
N GLU A 20 -22.03 -7.84 1.85
CA GLU A 20 -23.21 -8.44 2.50
C GLU A 20 -23.21 -9.99 2.45
N GLU A 21 -22.31 -10.61 1.66
CA GLU A 21 -22.07 -12.06 1.71
C GLU A 21 -21.35 -12.51 3.00
N SER A 22 -20.70 -11.59 3.72
CA SER A 22 -20.00 -11.88 4.97
C SER A 22 -20.85 -11.56 6.21
N THR A 23 -20.91 -12.50 7.15
CA THR A 23 -21.54 -12.28 8.47
C THR A 23 -20.76 -11.28 9.35
N ASP A 24 -19.49 -11.02 9.03
CA ASP A 24 -18.65 -10.07 9.76
C ASP A 24 -18.90 -8.61 9.36
N PHE A 25 -19.68 -8.38 8.29
CA PHE A 25 -19.96 -7.07 7.74
C PHE A 25 -21.23 -6.43 8.31
N LEU A 26 -21.14 -5.14 8.62
CA LEU A 26 -22.28 -4.30 8.96
C LEU A 26 -22.15 -2.94 8.27
N TYR A 27 -23.13 -2.58 7.45
CA TYR A 27 -23.27 -1.21 6.95
C TYR A 27 -23.86 -0.30 8.04
N ILE A 28 -23.25 0.87 8.27
CA ILE A 28 -23.69 1.80 9.31
C ILE A 28 -24.42 3.01 8.70
N LYS A 29 -23.77 3.79 7.82
CA LYS A 29 -24.38 5.00 7.20
C LYS A 29 -23.55 5.58 6.05
N GLY A 30 -24.15 6.50 5.29
CA GLY A 30 -23.46 7.34 4.29
C GLY A 30 -23.44 6.78 2.88
N VAL A 31 -22.85 7.52 1.94
CA VAL A 31 -22.77 7.11 0.52
C VAL A 31 -21.37 7.33 -0.05
N GLN A 32 -20.83 8.55 0.07
CA GLN A 32 -19.46 8.89 -0.33
C GLN A 32 -18.92 10.01 0.57
N PRO A 33 -18.27 9.68 1.71
CA PRO A 33 -17.93 8.33 2.16
C PRO A 33 -19.12 7.65 2.85
N PHE A 34 -19.00 6.34 3.02
CA PHE A 34 -19.87 5.53 3.86
C PHE A 34 -19.06 4.86 4.97
N LEU A 35 -19.71 4.60 6.10
CA LEU A 35 -19.16 3.97 7.29
C LEU A 35 -19.67 2.53 7.37
N ILE A 36 -18.74 1.62 7.61
CA ILE A 36 -19.03 0.19 7.82
C ILE A 36 -18.33 -0.29 9.08
N SER A 37 -18.75 -1.44 9.60
CA SER A 37 -17.98 -2.27 10.51
C SER A 37 -17.66 -3.60 9.81
N PHE A 38 -16.44 -4.08 9.96
CA PHE A 38 -16.02 -5.40 9.53
C PHE A 38 -15.18 -6.04 10.66
N LYS A 39 -15.58 -7.21 11.14
CA LYS A 39 -14.97 -7.88 12.31
C LYS A 39 -14.87 -6.96 13.53
N ASN A 40 -15.95 -6.23 13.82
CA ASN A 40 -16.05 -5.26 14.91
C ASN A 40 -15.08 -4.07 14.84
N LYS A 41 -14.48 -3.80 13.66
CA LYS A 41 -13.67 -2.61 13.42
C LYS A 41 -14.35 -1.72 12.38
N GLU A 42 -14.45 -0.43 12.69
CA GLU A 42 -15.06 0.55 11.80
C GLU A 42 -14.09 1.04 10.73
N TYR A 43 -14.62 1.30 9.53
CA TYR A 43 -13.90 1.88 8.40
C TYR A 43 -14.76 2.91 7.67
N TYR A 44 -14.20 4.08 7.38
CA TYR A 44 -14.76 4.96 6.36
C TYR A 44 -14.27 4.51 4.99
N ILE A 45 -15.18 4.31 4.05
CA ILE A 45 -14.87 3.93 2.67
C ILE A 45 -15.33 5.06 1.74
N TYR A 46 -14.44 5.44 0.82
CA TYR A 46 -14.74 6.36 -0.26
C TYR A 46 -14.33 5.72 -1.58
N VAL A 47 -15.23 5.68 -2.56
CA VAL A 47 -15.02 5.03 -3.85
C VAL A 47 -15.19 6.04 -4.97
N LYS A 48 -14.27 6.03 -5.92
CA LYS A 48 -14.32 6.85 -7.14
C LYS A 48 -14.10 5.98 -8.36
N ASN A 49 -14.78 6.30 -9.45
CA ASN A 49 -14.41 5.76 -10.76
C ASN A 49 -12.94 6.09 -11.08
N LEU A 50 -12.20 5.10 -11.55
CA LEU A 50 -10.93 5.33 -12.22
C LEU A 50 -11.21 5.95 -13.59
N SER A 51 -10.42 6.96 -13.93
CA SER A 51 -10.51 7.69 -15.19
C SER A 51 -9.11 7.98 -15.71
N SER A 52 -8.99 8.29 -17.01
CA SER A 52 -7.71 8.71 -17.58
C SER A 52 -7.17 9.93 -16.83
N ALA A 53 -5.86 9.95 -16.59
CA ALA A 53 -5.16 11.13 -16.07
C ALA A 53 -4.87 12.17 -17.17
N TYR A 54 -5.19 11.87 -18.44
CA TYR A 54 -5.02 12.74 -19.61
C TYR A 54 -3.56 13.19 -19.87
N PHE A 55 -2.58 12.38 -19.45
CA PHE A 55 -1.19 12.62 -19.79
C PHE A 55 -0.88 12.18 -21.22
N LYS A 56 -0.45 13.12 -22.08
CA LYS A 56 -0.12 12.84 -23.48
C LYS A 56 0.96 11.76 -23.63
N ASP A 57 2.02 11.84 -22.83
CA ASP A 57 3.16 10.92 -22.92
C ASP A 57 2.93 9.59 -22.19
N ARG A 58 1.82 9.46 -21.44
CA ARG A 58 1.50 8.29 -20.61
C ARG A 58 0.00 8.00 -20.63
N PRO A 59 -0.55 7.62 -21.80
CA PRO A 59 -2.00 7.49 -21.99
C PRO A 59 -2.63 6.47 -21.04
N ASP A 60 -1.89 5.44 -20.64
CA ASP A 60 -2.37 4.40 -19.71
C ASP A 60 -2.39 4.84 -18.25
N THR A 61 -2.09 6.10 -17.95
CA THR A 61 -2.15 6.58 -16.57
C THR A 61 -3.59 6.82 -16.19
N THR A 62 -4.06 6.10 -15.19
CA THR A 62 -5.39 6.28 -14.61
C THR A 62 -5.28 6.99 -13.28
N ARG A 63 -6.37 7.62 -12.83
CA ARG A 63 -6.45 8.27 -11.54
C ARG A 63 -7.83 8.23 -10.93
N ALA A 64 -7.85 8.30 -9.60
CA ALA A 64 -9.01 8.72 -8.83
C ALA A 64 -8.66 10.01 -8.07
N GLN A 65 -9.66 10.84 -7.82
CA GLN A 65 -9.46 12.16 -7.22
C GLN A 65 -10.36 12.36 -5.99
N LEU A 66 -9.75 12.74 -4.87
CA LEU A 66 -10.48 13.19 -3.69
C LEU A 66 -10.84 14.68 -3.84
N PRO A 67 -12.12 15.04 -3.68
CA PRO A 67 -12.55 16.44 -3.59
C PRO A 67 -12.35 16.98 -2.16
N ILE A 68 -12.70 18.26 -1.97
CA ILE A 68 -12.96 18.81 -0.64
C ILE A 68 -14.38 18.43 -0.20
N LYS A 69 -14.53 17.98 1.05
CA LYS A 69 -15.82 17.70 1.70
C LYS A 69 -15.78 18.12 3.15
N GLU A 70 -16.89 18.65 3.67
CA GLU A 70 -16.99 19.06 5.08
C GLU A 70 -16.76 17.87 6.02
N GLU A 71 -17.33 16.70 5.73
CA GLU A 71 -17.14 15.52 6.57
C GLU A 71 -15.68 15.01 6.64
N PHE A 72 -14.83 15.38 5.67
CA PHE A 72 -13.45 14.88 5.61
C PHE A 72 -12.58 15.44 6.72
N ASP A 73 -12.82 16.66 7.21
CA ASP A 73 -12.06 17.20 8.34
C ASP A 73 -12.35 16.42 9.62
N ARG A 74 -13.62 16.06 9.85
CA ARG A 74 -14.00 15.22 10.99
C ARG A 74 -13.41 13.82 10.87
N ILE A 75 -13.42 13.22 9.67
CA ILE A 75 -12.88 11.88 9.45
C ILE A 75 -11.36 11.86 9.59
N LYS A 76 -10.67 12.88 9.06
CA LYS A 76 -9.21 13.03 9.17
C LYS A 76 -8.74 12.99 10.62
N ASN A 77 -9.48 13.64 11.51
CA ASN A 77 -9.17 13.74 12.94
C ASN A 77 -9.71 12.57 13.79
N SER A 78 -10.44 11.62 13.22
CA SER A 78 -10.95 10.46 13.95
C SER A 78 -9.89 9.35 14.05
N PRO A 79 -10.01 8.36 14.94
CA PRO A 79 -9.15 7.18 14.92
C PRO A 79 -9.51 6.19 13.79
N THR A 80 -10.71 6.28 13.22
CA THR A 80 -11.26 5.34 12.24
C THR A 80 -10.49 5.41 10.90
N PRO A 81 -9.95 4.31 10.36
CA PRO A 81 -9.26 4.33 9.06
C PRO A 81 -10.15 4.85 7.92
N PHE A 82 -9.52 5.49 6.93
CA PHE A 82 -10.19 5.99 5.73
C PHE A 82 -9.64 5.27 4.49
N ILE A 83 -10.41 4.30 3.98
CA ILE A 83 -10.05 3.50 2.81
C ILE A 83 -10.56 4.21 1.56
N PHE A 84 -9.61 4.62 0.70
CA PHE A 84 -9.93 5.20 -0.59
C PHE A 84 -9.71 4.18 -1.71
N LEU A 85 -10.77 3.94 -2.48
CA LEU A 85 -10.81 2.99 -3.58
C LEU A 85 -11.05 3.69 -4.91
N GLY A 86 -10.25 3.32 -5.91
CA GLY A 86 -10.52 3.56 -7.31
C GLY A 86 -11.19 2.33 -7.93
N TYR A 87 -12.29 2.51 -8.65
CA TYR A 87 -12.98 1.41 -9.32
C TYR A 87 -12.82 1.49 -10.84
N ASP A 88 -12.23 0.47 -11.42
CA ASP A 88 -12.21 0.20 -12.86
C ASP A 88 -13.39 -0.73 -13.19
N TYR A 89 -14.43 -0.14 -13.77
CA TYR A 89 -15.62 -0.87 -14.19
C TYR A 89 -15.34 -1.88 -15.31
N THR A 90 -14.43 -1.56 -16.23
CA THR A 90 -14.17 -2.41 -17.39
C THR A 90 -13.57 -3.74 -16.98
N ASN A 91 -12.64 -3.73 -16.01
CA ASN A 91 -11.99 -4.93 -15.51
C ASN A 91 -12.60 -5.49 -14.22
N ASP A 92 -13.61 -4.82 -13.64
CA ASP A 92 -14.14 -5.09 -12.29
C ASP A 92 -13.03 -5.13 -11.21
N VAL A 93 -12.15 -4.13 -11.25
CA VAL A 93 -10.95 -4.01 -10.39
C VAL A 93 -11.10 -2.85 -9.43
N LEU A 94 -10.77 -3.09 -8.17
CA LEU A 94 -10.58 -2.06 -7.15
C LEU A 94 -9.09 -1.79 -6.98
N VAL A 95 -8.76 -0.51 -6.78
CA VAL A 95 -7.42 -0.02 -6.48
C VAL A 95 -7.45 0.70 -5.15
N CYS A 96 -6.74 0.17 -4.16
CA CYS A 96 -6.59 0.79 -2.85
C CYS A 96 -5.20 1.42 -2.73
N TRP A 97 -5.16 2.71 -2.38
CA TRP A 97 -3.92 3.38 -1.98
C TRP A 97 -3.72 3.27 -0.46
N ASN A 98 -2.49 3.51 -0.01
CA ASN A 98 -2.15 3.49 1.42
C ASN A 98 -3.08 4.40 2.22
N PHE A 99 -3.96 3.81 3.03
CA PHE A 99 -5.02 4.52 3.73
C PHE A 99 -4.49 5.47 4.83
N HIS A 100 -3.25 5.29 5.30
CA HIS A 100 -2.59 6.25 6.19
C HIS A 100 -2.29 7.56 5.44
N THR A 101 -1.55 7.45 4.33
CA THR A 101 -1.18 8.60 3.49
C THR A 101 -2.41 9.26 2.85
N VAL A 102 -3.41 8.48 2.44
CA VAL A 102 -4.67 9.01 1.91
C VAL A 102 -5.36 9.89 2.96
N LYS A 103 -5.46 9.40 4.19
CA LYS A 103 -6.16 10.10 5.28
C LYS A 103 -5.49 11.42 5.64
N GLU A 104 -4.16 11.45 5.67
CA GLU A 104 -3.39 12.68 5.85
C GLU A 104 -3.69 13.72 4.76
N ARG A 105 -3.96 13.25 3.53
CA ARG A 105 -4.20 14.11 2.37
C ARG A 105 -5.65 14.60 2.22
N LEU A 106 -6.54 14.22 3.14
CA LEU A 106 -7.92 14.72 3.16
C LEU A 106 -7.94 16.25 3.31
N ASN A 107 -8.72 16.90 2.44
CA ASN A 107 -8.90 18.35 2.34
C ASN A 107 -7.61 19.19 2.16
N GLU A 108 -6.46 18.59 1.85
CA GLU A 108 -5.20 19.36 1.68
C GLU A 108 -5.20 20.28 0.46
N LYS A 109 -5.90 19.89 -0.60
CA LYS A 109 -5.99 20.63 -1.87
C LYS A 109 -7.39 20.51 -2.44
N LYS A 110 -7.74 21.44 -3.35
CA LYS A 110 -9.02 21.43 -4.09
C LYS A 110 -9.34 20.07 -4.73
N SER A 111 -8.31 19.39 -5.22
CA SER A 111 -8.42 18.02 -5.69
C SER A 111 -7.10 17.29 -5.52
N VAL A 112 -7.14 16.15 -4.84
CA VAL A 112 -5.97 15.32 -4.57
C VAL A 112 -6.04 14.08 -5.47
N SER A 113 -5.09 13.96 -6.40
CA SER A 113 -5.02 12.83 -7.33
C SER A 113 -4.22 11.67 -6.75
N PHE A 114 -4.74 10.46 -6.98
CA PHE A 114 -4.07 9.19 -6.72
C PHE A 114 -4.04 8.39 -8.01
N TYR A 115 -2.85 7.90 -8.37
CA TYR A 115 -2.59 7.36 -9.70
C TYR A 115 -2.56 5.83 -9.69
N SER A 116 -2.84 5.25 -10.85
CA SER A 116 -2.64 3.84 -11.19
C SER A 116 -2.30 3.73 -12.68
N ARG A 117 -2.25 2.51 -13.24
CA ARG A 117 -2.03 2.28 -14.68
C ARG A 117 -3.02 1.27 -15.23
N GLN A 118 -3.50 1.50 -16.46
CA GLN A 118 -4.46 0.61 -17.12
C GLN A 118 -3.92 -0.83 -17.21
N PHE A 119 -2.69 -1.00 -17.70
CA PHE A 119 -2.10 -2.34 -17.81
C PHE A 119 -1.97 -3.07 -16.47
N PHE A 120 -1.83 -2.37 -15.34
CA PHE A 120 -1.88 -3.02 -14.03
C PHE A 120 -3.29 -3.49 -13.67
N GLN A 121 -4.33 -2.77 -14.06
CA GLN A 121 -5.73 -3.19 -13.86
C GLN A 121 -6.05 -4.42 -14.73
N ASP A 122 -5.55 -4.43 -15.98
CA ASP A 122 -5.76 -5.53 -16.92
C ASP A 122 -5.07 -6.85 -16.46
N GLU A 123 -3.97 -6.75 -15.70
CA GLU A 123 -3.23 -7.90 -15.13
C GLU A 123 -3.93 -8.58 -13.93
N VAL A 124 -4.94 -7.95 -13.32
CA VAL A 124 -5.56 -8.47 -12.09
C VAL A 124 -6.43 -9.68 -12.41
N PHE A 125 -6.20 -10.76 -11.66
CA PHE A 125 -7.03 -11.95 -11.67
C PHE A 125 -7.63 -12.19 -10.27
N SER A 126 -8.72 -12.95 -10.24
CA SER A 126 -9.45 -13.26 -9.01
C SER A 126 -8.63 -14.04 -7.99
N GLY A 127 -8.83 -13.76 -6.70
CA GLY A 127 -8.09 -14.37 -5.61
C GLY A 127 -6.65 -13.87 -5.47
N SER A 128 -6.32 -12.71 -6.06
CA SER A 128 -4.98 -12.12 -6.00
C SER A 128 -4.98 -10.65 -5.63
N PHE A 129 -3.94 -10.24 -4.91
CA PHE A 129 -3.65 -8.85 -4.55
C PHE A 129 -2.39 -8.39 -5.24
N LEU A 130 -2.54 -7.63 -6.32
CA LEU A 130 -1.43 -7.12 -7.10
C LEU A 130 -0.89 -5.84 -6.43
N ARG A 131 0.38 -5.86 -6.01
CA ARG A 131 1.07 -4.67 -5.48
C ARG A 131 2.02 -4.11 -6.53
N LYS A 132 1.87 -2.83 -6.88
CA LYS A 132 2.71 -2.20 -7.91
C LYS A 132 3.26 -0.87 -7.43
N ARG A 133 4.58 -0.77 -7.35
CA ARG A 133 5.27 0.49 -7.05
C ARG A 133 5.23 1.42 -8.25
N LEU A 134 4.72 2.62 -8.04
CA LEU A 134 4.67 3.70 -9.00
C LEU A 134 5.93 4.58 -8.92
N LYS A 135 6.17 5.36 -9.97
CA LYS A 135 7.32 6.28 -10.03
C LYS A 135 7.33 7.35 -8.93
N ASN A 136 6.16 7.70 -8.39
CA ASN A 136 6.03 8.65 -7.30
C ASN A 136 6.23 8.00 -5.91
N GLY A 137 6.58 6.71 -5.84
CA GLY A 137 6.79 5.99 -4.59
C GLY A 137 5.53 5.31 -4.04
N ASP A 138 4.34 5.69 -4.50
CA ASP A 138 3.09 5.04 -4.10
C ASP A 138 3.09 3.56 -4.51
N GLU A 139 2.50 2.70 -3.70
CA GLU A 139 2.38 1.27 -3.96
C GLU A 139 0.95 0.80 -3.73
N PRO A 140 0.02 1.15 -4.63
CA PRO A 140 -1.36 0.71 -4.54
C PRO A 140 -1.50 -0.81 -4.66
N ILE A 141 -2.62 -1.29 -4.14
CA ILE A 141 -3.06 -2.68 -4.19
C ILE A 141 -4.25 -2.78 -5.12
N LEU A 142 -4.15 -3.66 -6.10
CA LEU A 142 -5.20 -3.90 -7.09
C LEU A 142 -5.75 -5.32 -6.91
N PHE A 143 -7.07 -5.45 -6.92
CA PHE A 143 -7.77 -6.73 -6.70
C PHE A 143 -9.16 -6.70 -7.34
N LYS A 144 -9.78 -7.87 -7.59
CA LYS A 144 -11.14 -7.90 -8.14
C LYS A 144 -12.14 -7.47 -7.09
N ARG A 145 -13.23 -6.82 -7.49
CA ARG A 145 -14.29 -6.40 -6.57
C ARG A 145 -14.84 -7.56 -5.75
N LYS A 146 -15.00 -8.75 -6.34
CA LYS A 146 -15.45 -9.94 -5.61
C LYS A 146 -14.49 -10.43 -4.52
N ASP A 147 -13.21 -10.03 -4.55
CA ASP A 147 -12.21 -10.39 -3.53
C ASP A 147 -12.19 -9.35 -2.37
N LEU A 148 -13.20 -8.48 -2.27
CA LEU A 148 -13.24 -7.39 -1.30
C LEU A 148 -13.33 -7.88 0.15
N ILE A 149 -14.04 -8.98 0.41
CA ILE A 149 -14.05 -9.60 1.75
C ILE A 149 -12.63 -10.07 2.12
N ASP A 150 -11.92 -10.71 1.20
CA ASP A 150 -10.54 -11.16 1.41
C ASP A 150 -9.58 -9.98 1.62
N PHE A 151 -9.82 -8.87 0.92
CA PHE A 151 -9.11 -7.62 1.16
C PHE A 151 -9.31 -7.15 2.61
N PHE A 152 -10.55 -7.08 3.10
CA PHE A 152 -10.84 -6.65 4.47
C PHE A 152 -10.32 -7.62 5.53
N ASN A 153 -10.24 -8.91 5.23
CA ASN A 153 -9.59 -9.90 6.10
C ASN A 153 -8.10 -9.62 6.32
N GLN A 154 -7.44 -8.91 5.39
CA GLN A 154 -6.00 -8.66 5.41
C GLN A 154 -5.67 -7.15 5.38
N VAL A 155 -6.66 -6.27 5.52
CA VAL A 155 -6.48 -4.83 5.25
C VAL A 155 -5.37 -4.18 6.07
N GLU A 156 -5.21 -4.63 7.31
CA GLU A 156 -4.19 -4.13 8.25
C GLU A 156 -2.77 -4.59 7.92
N THR A 157 -2.60 -5.68 7.16
CA THR A 157 -1.29 -6.22 6.81
C THR A 157 -0.70 -5.56 5.57
N PHE A 158 -1.56 -4.95 4.75
CA PHE A 158 -1.20 -4.38 3.46
C PHE A 158 -0.36 -3.11 3.58
N PHE A 159 -0.69 -2.24 4.53
CA PHE A 159 0.00 -0.97 4.75
C PHE A 159 0.48 -0.92 6.21
N PRO A 160 1.55 -1.65 6.56
CA PRO A 160 2.06 -1.61 7.91
C PRO A 160 2.44 -0.17 8.27
N ILE A 161 1.98 0.28 9.44
CA ILE A 161 2.41 1.54 10.04
C ILE A 161 3.88 1.35 10.41
N GLY A 162 4.79 1.66 9.49
CA GLY A 162 6.16 1.93 9.90
C GLY A 162 6.12 3.19 10.76
N ASP A 163 6.61 3.13 12.00
CA ASP A 163 6.61 4.21 12.99
C ASP A 163 6.67 5.60 12.33
N VAL A 164 5.61 6.38 12.52
CA VAL A 164 5.39 7.73 11.95
C VAL A 164 6.17 8.78 12.76
N SER A 165 7.27 8.40 13.39
CA SER A 165 8.25 9.31 13.96
C SER A 165 9.53 9.25 13.14
N ASN A 166 9.78 10.33 12.40
CA ASN A 166 10.96 10.67 11.59
C ASN A 166 10.77 10.54 10.07
N ILE A 167 10.16 11.60 9.51
CA ILE A 167 10.19 11.94 8.08
C ILE A 167 11.56 12.54 7.66
N GLU A 168 12.55 12.60 8.55
CA GLU A 168 13.91 12.95 8.17
C GLU A 168 14.78 11.68 7.99
N GLU A 169 15.16 11.44 6.73
CA GLU A 169 16.10 10.41 6.23
C GLU A 169 15.69 8.93 6.31
N ARG A 170 14.67 8.50 5.53
CA ARG A 170 14.70 7.10 5.03
C ARG A 170 15.66 6.99 3.86
N LYS A 171 16.95 6.78 4.17
CA LYS A 171 17.91 6.24 3.20
C LYS A 171 17.34 4.94 2.68
N SER A 172 17.17 4.82 1.36
CA SER A 172 16.73 3.58 0.74
C SER A 172 17.65 2.44 1.19
N ILE A 173 17.13 1.49 1.94
CA ILE A 173 17.89 0.32 2.44
C ILE A 173 18.38 -0.57 1.29
N ILE A 174 17.85 -0.37 0.08
CA ILE A 174 18.26 -1.04 -1.14
C ILE A 174 18.49 0.01 -2.23
N SER A 175 19.66 0.00 -2.87
CA SER A 175 19.95 0.83 -4.04
C SER A 175 20.64 -0.02 -5.10
N GLU A 176 20.22 0.11 -6.37
CA GLU A 176 20.83 -0.60 -7.50
C GLU A 176 20.95 -2.13 -7.31
N GLY A 177 19.97 -2.74 -6.61
CA GLY A 177 19.97 -4.18 -6.33
C GLY A 177 20.98 -4.62 -5.25
N LYS A 178 21.48 -3.69 -4.44
CA LYS A 178 22.36 -3.94 -3.29
C LYS A 178 21.71 -3.55 -1.98
N LEU A 179 21.97 -4.34 -0.94
CA LEU A 179 21.57 -4.05 0.42
C LEU A 179 22.54 -3.01 1.02
N LEU A 180 22.01 -1.89 1.49
CA LEU A 180 22.78 -0.77 2.06
C LEU A 180 22.79 -0.77 3.59
N GLU A 181 21.82 -1.45 4.21
CA GLU A 181 21.68 -1.58 5.66
C GLU A 181 20.94 -2.87 6.02
N ILE A 182 21.28 -3.50 7.16
CA ILE A 182 20.57 -4.67 7.69
C ILE A 182 19.64 -4.16 8.79
N THR A 183 18.33 -4.34 8.60
CA THR A 183 17.31 -3.92 9.58
C THR A 183 16.61 -5.11 10.25
N ASP A 184 16.94 -6.34 9.83
CA ASP A 184 16.36 -7.57 10.38
C ASP A 184 16.91 -7.84 11.78
N VAL A 185 16.02 -7.79 12.77
CA VAL A 185 16.34 -7.88 14.19
C VAL A 185 16.94 -9.23 14.55
N ASP A 186 16.46 -10.31 13.94
CA ASP A 186 16.93 -11.67 14.21
C ASP A 186 18.33 -11.88 13.61
N VAL A 187 18.57 -11.34 12.41
CA VAL A 187 19.90 -11.38 11.78
C VAL A 187 20.90 -10.53 12.56
N ILE A 188 20.51 -9.33 13.00
CA ILE A 188 21.35 -8.48 13.86
C ILE A 188 21.68 -9.21 15.16
N ALA A 189 20.70 -9.87 15.79
CA ALA A 189 20.91 -10.62 17.03
C ALA A 189 21.90 -11.79 16.85
N GLN A 190 21.89 -12.47 15.70
CA GLN A 190 22.87 -13.51 15.37
C GLN A 190 24.27 -12.96 15.10
N LEU A 191 24.38 -11.77 14.50
CA LEU A 191 25.65 -11.17 14.11
C LEU A 191 26.36 -10.48 15.27
N LYS A 192 25.63 -9.80 16.16
CA LYS A 192 26.17 -9.09 17.33
C LYS A 192 27.20 -9.90 18.14
N PRO A 193 26.95 -11.15 18.56
CA PRO A 193 27.93 -11.92 19.34
C PRO A 193 29.17 -12.30 18.51
N LEU A 194 29.03 -12.59 17.22
CA LEU A 194 30.14 -12.93 16.32
C LEU A 194 31.04 -11.73 16.04
N ILE A 195 30.41 -10.56 15.89
CA ILE A 195 31.08 -9.28 15.74
C ILE A 195 31.83 -8.93 17.04
N LYS A 196 31.17 -9.05 18.21
CA LYS A 196 31.75 -8.83 19.54
C LYS A 196 33.00 -9.66 19.82
N THR A 197 33.00 -10.90 19.36
CA THR A 197 34.10 -11.86 19.52
C THR A 197 35.14 -11.79 18.40
N LYS A 198 35.10 -10.76 17.53
CA LYS A 198 36.00 -10.54 16.39
C LYS A 198 36.01 -11.66 15.34
N HIS A 199 34.97 -12.50 15.29
CA HIS A 199 34.79 -13.55 14.29
C HIS A 199 34.13 -13.03 13.00
N ILE A 200 34.72 -11.99 12.40
CA ILE A 200 34.16 -11.25 11.26
C ILE A 200 33.93 -12.16 10.04
N LEU A 201 34.82 -13.11 9.77
CA LEU A 201 34.66 -14.05 8.65
C LEU A 201 33.44 -14.96 8.81
N LYS A 202 33.13 -15.37 10.05
CA LYS A 202 31.95 -16.18 10.37
C LYS A 202 30.67 -15.35 10.22
N ALA A 203 30.70 -14.09 10.66
CA ALA A 203 29.60 -13.14 10.48
C ALA A 203 29.32 -12.85 8.98
N LEU A 204 30.37 -12.70 8.16
CA LEU A 204 30.22 -12.52 6.70
C LEU A 204 29.58 -13.74 6.03
N ARG A 205 29.95 -14.94 6.46
CA ARG A 205 29.36 -16.19 5.94
C ARG A 205 27.88 -16.28 6.28
N VAL A 206 27.50 -16.03 7.55
CA VAL A 206 26.10 -16.00 7.98
C VAL A 206 25.29 -14.99 7.16
N LEU A 207 25.81 -13.76 6.96
CA LEU A 207 25.14 -12.76 6.15
C LEU A 207 24.97 -13.16 4.69
N SER A 208 26.03 -13.72 4.08
CA SER A 208 25.99 -14.17 2.69
C SER A 208 25.06 -15.38 2.51
N ASP A 209 24.96 -16.26 3.50
CA ASP A 209 24.07 -17.43 3.43
C ASP A 209 22.59 -16.99 3.49
N ILE A 210 22.29 -15.97 4.30
CA ILE A 210 20.93 -15.44 4.49
C ILE A 210 20.49 -14.57 3.29
N TYR A 211 21.33 -13.61 2.89
CA TYR A 211 20.95 -12.59 1.91
C TYR A 211 21.56 -12.79 0.52
N GLY A 212 22.58 -13.65 0.35
CA GLY A 212 23.35 -13.76 -0.89
C GLY A 212 22.51 -14.18 -2.10
N LYS A 213 21.49 -15.03 -1.90
CA LYS A 213 20.56 -15.42 -2.98
C LYS A 213 19.65 -14.28 -3.42
N GLN A 214 19.32 -13.36 -2.51
CA GLN A 214 18.43 -12.23 -2.77
C GLN A 214 19.18 -11.04 -3.37
N PHE A 215 20.48 -10.90 -3.08
CA PHE A 215 21.33 -9.82 -3.57
C PHE A 215 22.57 -10.36 -4.30
N PRO A 216 22.40 -10.91 -5.52
CA PRO A 216 23.50 -11.55 -6.28
C PRO A 216 24.60 -10.57 -6.69
N ASN A 217 24.33 -9.26 -6.68
CA ASN A 217 25.28 -8.21 -7.06
C ASN A 217 26.18 -7.73 -5.91
N MET A 218 26.00 -8.28 -4.70
CA MET A 218 26.78 -7.90 -3.52
C MET A 218 28.17 -8.54 -3.54
N LYS A 219 29.22 -7.70 -3.42
CA LYS A 219 30.60 -8.17 -3.30
C LYS A 219 31.01 -8.29 -1.83
N LEU A 220 32.10 -9.02 -1.56
CA LEU A 220 32.63 -9.17 -0.20
C LEU A 220 32.81 -7.83 0.55
N LYS A 221 33.27 -6.79 -0.17
CA LYS A 221 33.43 -5.43 0.38
C LYS A 221 32.08 -4.81 0.79
N ASP A 222 31.01 -5.10 0.07
CA ASP A 222 29.67 -4.60 0.36
C ASP A 222 29.14 -5.25 1.65
N TRP A 223 29.30 -6.57 1.80
CA TRP A 223 28.97 -7.30 3.04
C TRP A 223 29.77 -6.83 4.26
N GLN A 224 31.07 -6.54 4.08
CA GLN A 224 31.90 -5.97 5.14
C GLN A 224 31.42 -4.59 5.57
N ASN A 225 30.99 -3.75 4.63
CA ASN A 225 30.46 -2.43 4.94
C ASN A 225 29.14 -2.52 5.73
N LEU A 226 28.30 -3.52 5.45
CA LEU A 226 27.08 -3.78 6.22
C LEU A 226 27.40 -4.15 7.68
N ILE A 227 28.34 -5.07 7.90
CA ILE A 227 28.77 -5.46 9.25
C ILE A 227 29.30 -4.25 10.04
N LYS A 228 30.08 -3.38 9.40
CA LYS A 228 30.65 -2.18 10.06
C LYS A 228 29.59 -1.17 10.49
N LYS A 229 28.43 -1.14 9.83
CA LYS A 229 27.31 -0.25 10.16
C LYS A 229 26.44 -0.77 11.31
N ILE A 230 26.56 -2.05 11.67
CA ILE A 230 25.90 -2.59 12.85
C ILE A 230 26.62 -2.01 14.07
N ASN A 231 26.06 -0.93 14.64
CA ASN A 231 26.55 -0.34 15.87
C ASN A 231 26.44 -1.35 17.04
N TRP A 232 27.43 -1.29 17.92
CA TRP A 232 27.69 -2.20 19.02
C TRP A 232 27.09 -1.63 20.30
#